data_AF-A0A3D2FEJ9-F1
#
_entry.id   AF-A0A3D2FEJ9-F1
#
_cell.length_a   1.000
_cell.length_b   1.000
_cell.length_c   1.000
_cell.angle_alpha   90.00
_cell.angle_beta   90.00
_cell.angle_gamma   90.00
#
_symmetry.space_group_name_H-M   'P 1'
#
loop_
_entity.id
_entity.type
_entity.pdbx_description
1 polymer ?
#
loop_
_entity_poly.entity_id
_entity_poly.type
_entity_poly.pdbx_seq_one_letter_code
_entity_poly.pdbx_strand_id
1 'polypeptide(L)'
;SFNFVEGESLIMAIKDVAVSSGSACTSASLEPSYVLRALGRSDELAHSSIRFSIGRFTTVEEVDFVIELLKDKIGKLRELSPLWEMYQDGVDLNSVQWAAH
;
A
#
# COMPACT_ATOMS: atom_id res chain seq x y z
N SER A 1 0.07 -4.42 -4.42
CA SER A 1 0.38 -4.13 -3.00
C SER A 1 1.78 -3.57 -2.90
N PHE A 2 2.03 -2.71 -1.94
CA PHE A 2 3.32 -2.02 -1.80
C PHE A 2 3.98 -2.41 -0.48
N ASN A 3 4.92 -3.36 -0.53
CA ASN A 3 5.66 -3.78 0.66
C ASN A 3 6.38 -2.59 1.32
N PHE A 4 6.49 -2.70 2.66
CA PHE A 4 7.19 -1.77 3.54
C PHE A 4 6.60 -0.35 3.56
N VAL A 5 5.37 -0.22 3.09
CA VAL A 5 4.60 1.03 3.07
C VAL A 5 3.25 0.77 3.72
N GLU A 6 2.87 1.63 4.65
CA GLU A 6 1.54 1.57 5.26
C GLU A 6 0.47 2.10 4.29
N GLY A 7 -0.65 1.39 4.19
CA GLY A 7 -1.72 1.72 3.25
C GLY A 7 -2.36 3.09 3.48
N GLU A 8 -2.63 3.46 4.74
CA GLU A 8 -3.26 4.74 5.09
C GLU A 8 -2.36 5.92 4.72
N SER A 9 -1.09 5.84 5.11
CA SER A 9 -0.06 6.81 4.76
C SER A 9 0.06 6.99 3.24
N LEU A 10 -0.01 5.89 2.48
CA LEU A 10 0.01 5.95 1.02
C LEU A 10 -1.25 6.63 0.44
N ILE A 11 -2.45 6.34 0.94
CA ILE A 11 -3.70 6.99 0.50
C ILE A 11 -3.63 8.50 0.76
N MET A 12 -3.17 8.90 1.94
CA MET A 12 -2.98 10.30 2.28
C MET A 12 -1.98 10.99 1.36
N ALA A 13 -0.91 10.28 0.97
CA ALA A 13 0.12 10.80 0.08
C ALA A 13 -0.35 10.98 -1.39
N ILE A 14 -1.36 10.23 -1.83
CA ILE A 14 -1.94 10.28 -3.19
C ILE A 14 -3.36 10.85 -3.23
N LYS A 15 -3.70 11.74 -2.28
CA LYS A 15 -5.05 12.33 -2.15
C LYS A 15 -5.65 12.96 -3.41
N ASP A 16 -4.81 13.32 -4.38
CA ASP A 16 -5.22 13.90 -5.67
C ASP A 16 -5.72 12.84 -6.67
N VAL A 17 -5.66 11.55 -6.30
CA VAL A 17 -6.10 10.41 -7.12
C VAL A 17 -7.23 9.67 -6.40
N ALA A 18 -8.38 9.53 -7.05
CA ALA A 18 -9.50 8.76 -6.51
C ALA A 18 -9.20 7.25 -6.55
N VAL A 19 -8.92 6.67 -5.38
CA VAL A 19 -8.56 5.25 -5.21
C VAL A 19 -9.35 4.62 -4.06
N SER A 20 -9.24 3.30 -3.92
CA SER A 20 -9.74 2.59 -2.75
C SER A 20 -8.68 1.67 -2.14
N SER A 21 -8.59 1.63 -0.81
CA SER A 21 -7.94 0.56 -0.06
C SER A 21 -8.99 -0.44 0.48
N GLY A 22 -8.56 -1.66 0.81
CA GLY A 22 -9.45 -2.70 1.36
C GLY A 22 -10.40 -3.35 0.33
N SER A 23 -11.39 -4.10 0.83
CA SER A 23 -12.33 -4.92 0.03
C SER A 23 -13.51 -4.13 -0.58
N ALA A 24 -13.32 -2.84 -0.87
CA ALA A 24 -14.34 -1.85 -1.23
C ALA A 24 -15.14 -1.31 -0.02
N CYS A 25 -15.13 0.02 0.13
CA CYS A 25 -16.14 0.80 0.86
C CYS A 25 -16.35 0.52 2.36
N THR A 26 -15.33 0.19 3.16
CA THR A 26 -15.48 0.12 4.62
C THR A 26 -15.21 1.49 5.28
N SER A 27 -16.28 2.20 5.64
CA SER A 27 -16.24 3.57 6.19
C SER A 27 -15.91 3.67 7.70
N ALA A 28 -15.39 2.60 8.34
CA ALA A 28 -15.14 2.63 9.79
C ALA A 28 -14.22 1.53 10.36
N SER A 29 -13.79 0.54 9.57
CA SER A 29 -13.06 -0.62 10.10
C SER A 29 -11.74 -0.80 9.35
N LEU A 30 -10.66 -0.75 10.12
CA LEU A 30 -9.27 -0.94 9.73
C LEU A 30 -8.95 -2.41 9.45
N GLU A 31 -9.91 -3.19 8.95
CA GLU A 31 -9.69 -4.61 8.63
C GLU A 31 -9.13 -4.75 7.21
N PRO A 32 -8.11 -5.59 7.00
CA PRO A 32 -7.56 -5.81 5.68
C PRO A 32 -8.56 -6.58 4.81
N SER A 33 -8.41 -6.45 3.49
CA SER A 33 -9.33 -7.04 2.52
C SER A 33 -9.47 -8.55 2.73
N TYR A 34 -10.69 -9.01 3.04
CA TYR A 34 -11.00 -10.44 3.16
C TYR A 34 -10.72 -11.21 1.85
N VAL A 35 -10.82 -10.54 0.70
CA VAL A 35 -10.46 -11.12 -0.61
C VAL A 35 -8.95 -11.36 -0.69
N LEU A 36 -8.13 -10.41 -0.25
CA LEU A 36 -6.67 -10.57 -0.28
C LEU A 36 -6.20 -11.61 0.73
N ARG A 37 -6.83 -11.67 1.92
CA ARG A 37 -6.63 -12.76 2.88
C ARG A 37 -6.96 -14.12 2.27
N ALA A 38 -8.10 -14.25 1.59
CA ALA A 38 -8.49 -15.50 0.92
C ALA A 38 -7.53 -15.90 -0.21
N LEU A 39 -6.85 -14.94 -0.84
CA LEU A 39 -5.79 -15.17 -1.82
C LEU A 39 -4.43 -15.49 -1.18
N GLY A 40 -4.37 -15.67 0.15
CA GLY A 40 -3.16 -16.03 0.89
C GLY A 40 -2.19 -14.87 1.09
N ARG A 41 -2.66 -13.61 1.02
CA ARG A 41 -1.82 -12.46 1.35
C ARG A 41 -1.77 -12.24 2.86
N SER A 42 -0.60 -11.88 3.38
CA SER A 42 -0.45 -11.47 4.78
C SER A 42 -1.26 -10.21 5.04
N ASP A 43 -1.64 -9.99 6.30
CA ASP A 43 -2.42 -8.83 6.71
C ASP A 43 -1.69 -7.53 6.38
N GLU A 44 -0.37 -7.47 6.59
CA GLU A 44 0.49 -6.32 6.24
C GLU A 44 0.43 -6.01 4.73
N LEU A 45 0.49 -7.04 3.89
CA LEU A 45 0.40 -6.87 2.44
C LEU A 45 -1.02 -6.46 2.02
N ALA A 46 -2.03 -7.00 2.69
CA ALA A 46 -3.42 -6.67 2.43
C ALA A 46 -3.76 -5.23 2.86
N HIS A 47 -3.16 -4.72 3.93
CA HIS A 47 -3.27 -3.31 4.34
C HIS A 47 -2.57 -2.35 3.38
N SER A 48 -1.40 -2.72 2.87
CA SER A 48 -0.62 -1.94 1.90
C SER A 48 -1.11 -2.07 0.45
N SER A 49 -2.37 -2.50 0.26
CA SER A 49 -2.96 -2.71 -1.06
C SER A 49 -3.87 -1.56 -1.46
N ILE A 50 -3.60 -1.01 -2.65
CA ILE A 50 -4.43 0.01 -3.31
C ILE A 50 -5.02 -0.57 -4.58
N ARG A 51 -6.32 -0.34 -4.79
CA ARG A 51 -7.01 -0.69 -6.04
C ARG A 51 -7.21 0.57 -6.87
N PHE A 52 -6.70 0.52 -8.10
CA PHE A 52 -6.95 1.50 -9.14
C PHE A 52 -7.99 0.93 -10.11
N SER A 53 -9.04 1.69 -10.39
CA SER A 53 -10.08 1.34 -11.37
C SER A 53 -10.01 2.35 -12.51
N ILE A 54 -9.85 1.86 -13.74
CA ILE A 54 -9.73 2.67 -14.95
C ILE A 54 -11.07 2.62 -15.70
N GLY A 55 -11.52 3.76 -16.23
CA GLY A 55 -12.79 3.89 -16.93
C GLY A 55 -12.64 4.37 -18.37
N ARG A 56 -13.78 4.49 -19.08
CA ARG A 56 -13.83 5.00 -20.47
C ARG A 56 -13.19 6.38 -20.65
N PHE A 57 -13.21 7.19 -19.58
CA PHE A 57 -12.74 8.57 -19.60
C PHE A 57 -11.32 8.74 -19.06
N THR A 58 -10.67 7.66 -18.62
CA THR A 58 -9.29 7.73 -18.15
C THR A 58 -8.35 7.89 -19.34
N THR A 59 -7.42 8.83 -19.27
CA THR A 59 -6.44 9.08 -20.34
C THR A 59 -5.07 8.47 -20.02
N VAL A 60 -4.21 8.34 -21.04
CA VAL A 60 -2.84 7.83 -20.84
C VAL A 60 -2.03 8.79 -19.98
N GLU A 61 -2.24 10.08 -20.15
CA GLU A 61 -1.56 11.13 -19.40
C GLU A 61 -1.91 11.08 -17.91
N GLU A 62 -3.16 10.77 -17.57
CA GLU A 62 -3.57 10.55 -16.18
C GLU A 62 -2.87 9.31 -15.58
N VAL A 63 -2.73 8.24 -16.36
CA VAL A 63 -2.01 7.03 -15.91
C VAL A 63 -0.53 7.34 -15.69
N ASP A 64 0.12 8.04 -16.61
CA ASP A 64 1.53 8.43 -16.49
C ASP A 64 1.76 9.34 -15.28
N PHE A 65 0.85 10.30 -15.05
CA PHE A 65 0.88 11.14 -13.86
C PHE A 65 0.80 10.30 -12.57
N VAL A 66 -0.13 9.34 -12.50
CA VAL A 66 -0.29 8.48 -11.32
C VAL A 66 0.94 7.61 -11.10
N ILE A 67 1.59 7.10 -12.16
CA ILE A 67 2.82 6.31 -12.07
C ILE A 67 3.94 7.12 -11.42
N GLU A 68 4.20 8.34 -11.90
CA GLU A 68 5.27 9.18 -11.37
C GLU A 68 4.97 9.65 -9.94
N LEU A 69 3.70 9.99 -9.65
CA LEU A 69 3.26 10.30 -8.29
C LEU A 69 3.53 9.12 -7.34
N LEU A 70 3.16 7.91 -7.72
CA LEU A 70 3.36 6.72 -6.89
C LEU A 70 4.84 6.45 -6.62
N LYS A 71 5.71 6.57 -7.63
CA LYS A 71 7.16 6.40 -7.46
C LYS A 71 7.70 7.38 -6.42
N ASP A 72 7.36 8.66 -6.53
CA ASP A 72 7.78 9.71 -5.59
C ASP A 72 7.29 9.40 -4.15
N LYS A 73 6.00 9.10 -3.99
CA LYS A 73 5.41 8.89 -2.66
C LYS A 73 5.88 7.63 -1.99
N ILE A 74 5.98 6.52 -2.72
CA ILE A 74 6.47 5.25 -2.20
C ILE A 74 7.94 5.38 -1.78
N GLY A 75 8.77 6.08 -2.56
CA GLY A 75 10.16 6.36 -2.19
C GLY A 75 10.26 7.06 -0.85
N LYS A 76 9.57 8.19 -0.69
CA LYS A 76 9.55 8.97 0.56
C LYS A 76 9.00 8.18 1.76
N LEU A 77 7.95 7.40 1.56
CA LEU A 77 7.38 6.59 2.64
C LEU A 77 8.34 5.47 3.08
N ARG A 78 9.12 4.92 2.15
CA ARG A 78 10.14 3.91 2.45
C ARG A 78 11.35 4.49 3.17
N GLU A 79 11.76 5.72 2.85
CA GLU A 79 12.82 6.42 3.59
C GLU A 79 12.48 6.60 5.08
N LEU A 80 11.19 6.62 5.42
CA LEU A 80 10.70 6.75 6.79
C LEU A 80 10.34 5.40 7.44
N SER A 81 10.50 4.29 6.72
CA SER A 81 10.05 2.97 7.14
C SER A 81 11.20 2.14 7.72
N PRO A 82 11.20 1.84 9.04
CA PRO A 82 12.22 0.97 9.64
C PRO A 82 12.24 -0.44 9.02
N LEU A 83 11.08 -0.92 8.57
CA LEU A 83 10.96 -2.21 7.87
C LEU A 83 11.70 -2.20 6.52
N TRP A 84 11.70 -1.06 5.84
CA TRP A 84 12.43 -0.91 4.59
C TRP A 84 13.94 -0.91 4.83
N GLU A 85 14.42 -0.20 5.84
CA GLU A 85 15.84 -0.20 6.25
C GLU A 85 16.32 -1.61 6.58
N MET A 86 15.60 -2.33 7.44
CA MET A 86 15.92 -3.72 7.80
C MET A 86 15.94 -4.64 6.57
N TYR A 87 15.01 -4.47 5.61
CA TYR A 87 15.01 -5.22 4.37
C TYR A 87 16.24 -4.91 3.49
N GLN A 88 16.66 -3.63 3.40
CA GLN A 88 17.86 -3.23 2.66
C GLN A 88 19.14 -3.80 3.28
N ASP A 89 19.17 -3.94 4.61
CA ASP A 89 20.28 -4.56 5.35
C ASP A 89 20.29 -6.09 5.26
N GLY A 90 19.31 -6.69 4.56
CA GLY A 90 19.22 -8.13 4.35
C GLY A 90 18.66 -8.92 5.54
N VAL A 91 17.99 -8.24 6.48
CA VAL A 91 17.33 -8.89 7.61
C VAL A 91 16.11 -9.67 7.12
N ASP A 92 16.01 -10.95 7.50
CA ASP A 92 14.79 -11.73 7.29
C ASP A 92 13.72 -11.31 8.30
N LEU A 93 12.78 -10.48 7.86
CA LEU A 93 11.69 -9.96 8.69
C LEU A 93 10.77 -11.06 9.24
N ASN A 94 10.74 -12.25 8.65
CA ASN A 94 9.99 -13.40 9.18
C ASN A 94 10.66 -14.04 10.41
N SER A 95 11.95 -13.77 10.60
CA SER A 95 12.73 -14.28 11.73
C SER A 95 12.76 -13.32 12.93
N VAL A 96 12.28 -12.09 12.75
CA VAL A 96 12.24 -11.06 13.78
C VAL A 96 11.08 -11.34 14.73
N GLN A 97 11.36 -11.43 16.04
CA GLN A 97 10.31 -11.49 17.06
C GLN A 97 9.74 -10.10 17.31
N TRP A 98 8.56 -9.84 16.78
CA TRP A 98 7.82 -8.63 17.02
C TRP A 98 7.14 -8.67 18.40
N ALA A 99 7.27 -7.60 19.18
CA ALA A 99 6.43 -7.42 20.37
C ALA A 99 4.98 -7.21 19.89
N ALA A 100 4.11 -8.18 20.13
CA ALA A 100 2.71 -8.10 19.70
C ALA A 100 2.01 -6.90 20.37
N HIS A 101 1.36 -6.07 19.56
CA HIS A 101 0.36 -5.09 19.96
C HIS A 101 -1.04 -5.61 19.62
#